data_AF-M6ACG2-F1
#
_entry.id   AF-M6ACG2-F1
#
_cell.length_a   1.000
_cell.length_b   1.000
_cell.length_c   1.000
_cell.angle_alpha   90.00
_cell.angle_beta   90.00
_cell.angle_gamma   90.00
#
_symmetry.space_group_name_H-M   'P 1'
#
loop_
_entity.id
_entity.type
_entity.pdbx_description
1 polymer ?
#
loop_
_entity_poly.entity_id
_entity_poly.type
_entity_poly.pdbx_seq_one_letter_code
_entity_poly.pdbx_strand_id
1 'polypeptide(L)' 'MPKEFQFTGDDVLIQKVGEAVILVPKNKAWNVFLEGLNGFSNDFLGKGREQPKFDKRDKF' A
#
# COMPACT_ATOMS: atom_id res chain seq x y z
N MET A 1 -14.68 -1.91 21.53
CA MET A 1 -14.03 -3.16 21.12
C MET A 1 -13.98 -4.10 22.31
N PRO A 2 -14.25 -5.41 22.14
CA PRO A 2 -13.92 -6.41 23.15
C PRO A 2 -12.44 -6.30 23.57
N LYS A 3 -12.13 -6.68 24.81
CA LYS A 3 -10.81 -6.43 25.41
C LYS A 3 -9.67 -7.03 24.58
N GLU A 4 -9.89 -8.21 24.02
CA GLU A 4 -8.95 -8.95 23.18
C GLU A 4 -8.66 -8.28 21.83
N PHE A 5 -9.50 -7.34 21.37
CA PHE A 5 -9.31 -6.62 20.11
C PHE A 5 -8.88 -5.16 20.31
N GLN A 6 -8.65 -4.71 21.54
CA GLN A 6 -8.21 -3.33 21.78
C GLN A 6 -6.82 -3.07 21.20
N PHE A 7 -6.69 -1.97 20.47
CA PHE A 7 -5.39 -1.47 20.04
C PHE A 7 -4.68 -0.77 21.21
N THR A 8 -3.34 -0.84 21.21
CA THR A 8 -2.51 -0.21 22.24
C THR A 8 -2.28 1.29 21.99
N GLY A 9 -2.65 1.81 20.82
CA GLY A 9 -2.48 3.21 20.45
C GLY A 9 -3.81 3.91 20.24
N ASP A 10 -3.76 5.23 20.12
CA ASP A 10 -4.96 6.09 20.10
C ASP A 10 -5.55 6.30 18.69
N ASP A 11 -4.77 5.98 17.65
CA ASP A 11 -5.11 6.21 16.25
C ASP A 11 -5.11 4.92 15.41
N VAL A 12 -6.07 4.82 14.49
CA VAL A 12 -6.15 3.76 13.47
C VAL A 12 -6.37 4.34 12.08
N LEU A 13 -5.92 3.61 11.06
CA LEU A 13 -6.37 3.78 9.70
C LEU A 13 -7.65 2.97 9.47
N ILE A 14 -8.56 3.54 8.68
CA ILE A 14 -9.84 2.93 8.33
C ILE A 14 -9.86 2.71 6.81
N GLN A 15 -10.11 1.47 6.39
CA GLN A 15 -10.32 1.12 5.00
C GLN A 15 -11.67 0.42 4.82
N LYS A 16 -12.46 0.85 3.84
CA LYS A 16 -13.71 0.19 3.47
C LYS A 16 -13.46 -0.76 2.30
N VAL A 17 -13.90 -2.01 2.42
CA VAL A 17 -13.80 -3.04 1.38
C VAL A 17 -15.18 -3.68 1.22
N GLY A 18 -15.89 -3.32 0.14
CA GLY A 18 -17.29 -3.69 -0.04
C GLY A 18 -18.16 -3.15 1.10
N GLU A 19 -18.79 -4.06 1.85
CA GLU A 19 -19.59 -3.74 3.04
C GLU A 19 -18.80 -3.85 4.36
N ALA A 20 -17.53 -4.27 4.31
CA ALA A 20 -16.68 -4.42 5.48
C ALA A 20 -15.80 -3.18 5.75
N VAL A 21 -15.42 -3.00 7.01
CA VAL A 21 -14.43 -2.00 7.45
C VAL A 21 -13.26 -2.70 8.13
N ILE A 22 -12.05 -2.36 7.71
CA ILE A 22 -10.78 -2.84 8.26
C ILE A 22 -10.16 -1.70 9.08
N LEU A 23 -9.79 -1.99 10.32
CA LEU A 23 -9.10 -1.08 11.22
C LEU A 23 -7.65 -1.54 11.39
N VAL A 24 -6.68 -0.68 11.08
CA VAL A 24 -5.25 -1.00 11.17
C VAL A 24 -4.55 0.01 12.06
N PRO A 25 -3.74 -0.41 13.06
CA PRO A 25 -2.93 0.51 13.85
C PRO A 25 -2.02 1.38 12.98
N LYS A 26 -2.00 2.69 13.21
CA LYS A 26 -1.25 3.65 12.39
C LYS A 26 0.25 3.36 12.32
N ASN A 27 0.84 2.86 13.41
CA ASN A 27 2.24 2.44 13.47
C ASN A 27 2.56 1.15 12.70
N LYS A 28 1.53 0.40 12.28
CA LYS A 28 1.64 -0.83 11.48
C LYS A 28 1.00 -0.70 10.10
N ALA A 29 0.55 0.50 9.74
CA ALA A 29 -0.09 0.81 8.46
C ALA A 29 0.72 0.30 7.26
N TRP A 30 2.04 0.49 7.32
CA TRP A 30 2.95 0.06 6.27
C TRP A 30 3.18 -1.45 6.24
N ASN A 31 2.92 -2.18 7.33
CA ASN A 31 3.19 -3.62 7.36
C ASN A 31 2.29 -4.37 6.39
N VAL A 32 0.99 -4.04 6.35
CA VAL A 32 0.05 -4.64 5.40
C VAL A 32 0.45 -4.33 3.95
N PHE A 33 0.87 -3.09 3.68
CA PHE A 33 1.38 -2.69 2.38
C PHE A 33 2.66 -3.46 1.99
N LEU A 34 3.62 -3.56 2.92
CA LEU A 34 4.89 -4.25 2.72
C LEU A 34 4.70 -5.75 2.54
N GLU A 35 3.80 -6.38 3.30
CA GLU A 35 3.42 -7.79 3.11
C GLU A 35 2.81 -8.03 1.73
N GLY A 36 2.01 -7.08 1.23
CA GLY A 36 1.46 -7.12 -0.13
C GLY A 36 2.53 -7.16 -1.23
N LEU A 37 3.73 -6.61 -0.99
CA LEU A 37 4.84 -6.69 -1.95
C LEU A 37 5.32 -8.13 -2.17
N ASN A 38 5.10 -9.05 -1.21
CA ASN A 38 5.41 -10.46 -1.38
C ASN A 38 4.42 -11.20 -2.31
N GLY A 39 3.32 -10.53 -2.71
CA GLY A 39 2.31 -11.11 -3.60
C GLY A 39 2.62 -10.93 -5.09
N PHE A 40 3.67 -10.18 -5.45
CA PHE A 40 4.09 -10.06 -6.84
C PHE A 40 4.70 -11.37 -7.35
N SER A 41 4.40 -11.71 -8.60
CA SER A 41 5.05 -12.81 -9.29
C SER A 41 6.53 -12.50 -9.57
N ASN A 42 7.35 -13.54 -9.76
CA ASN A 42 8.78 -13.38 -10.00
C ASN A 42 9.12 -12.56 -11.26
N ASP A 43 8.20 -12.49 -12.22
CA ASP A 43 8.33 -11.73 -13.46
C ASP A 43 7.80 -10.29 -13.36
N PHE A 44 7.21 -9.89 -12.23
CA PHE A 44 6.76 -8.53 -12.00
C PHE A 44 7.93 -7.55 -12.12
N LEU A 45 7.86 -6.65 -13.10
CA LEU A 45 8.95 -5.74 -13.47
C LEU A 45 10.29 -6.46 -13.76
N GLY A 46 10.25 -7.73 -14.19
CA GLY A 46 11.46 -8.53 -14.47
C GLY A 46 12.33 -7.97 -15.59
N LYS A 47 11.78 -7.12 -16.47
CA LYS A 47 12.51 -6.37 -17.51
C LYS A 47 13.05 -5.02 -17.03
N GLY A 48 12.79 -4.66 -15.77
CA GLY A 48 13.14 -3.36 -15.20
C GLY A 48 12.24 -2.22 -15.69
N ARG A 49 12.69 -0.99 -15.44
CA ARG A 49 11.98 0.24 -15.85
C ARG A 49 12.19 0.48 -17.35
N GLU A 50 11.13 0.29 -18.14
CA GLU A 50 11.12 0.61 -19.57
C GLU A 50 10.78 2.09 -19.80
N GLN A 51 11.69 2.99 -19.43
CA GLN A 51 11.46 4.42 -19.62
C GLN A 51 11.89 4.87 -21.04
N PRO A 52 11.00 5.49 -21.83
CA PRO A 52 11.36 6.07 -23.12
C PRO A 52 12.21 7.34 -22.96
N LYS A 53 12.86 7.77 -24.05
CA LYS A 53 13.54 9.07 -24.08
C LYS A 53 12.50 10.19 -23.93
N PHE A 54 12.90 11.28 -23.28
CA PHE A 54 12.07 12.47 -23.20
C PHE A 54 11.83 13.05 -24.59
N ASP A 55 10.58 13.43 -24.84
CA ASP A 55 10.22 14.12 -26.06
C ASP A 55 10.76 15.56 -26.06
N LYS A 56 11.12 16.05 -27.23
CA LYS A 56 11.49 17.46 -27.39
C LYS A 56 10.20 18.28 -27.39
N ARG A 57 10.09 19.23 -26.45
CA ARG A 57 9.05 20.26 -26.50
C ARG A 57 9.47 21.39 -27.43
N ASP A 58 8.51 22.00 -28.10
CA ASP A 58 8.75 23.22 -28.87
C ASP A 58 9.33 24.31 -27.96
N LYS A 59 10.34 25.01 -28.46
CA LYS A 59 10.85 26.21 -27.80
C LYS A 59 9.88 27.33 -28.16
N PHE A 60 9.27 27.93 -27.13
CA PHE A 60 8.53 29.19 -27.26
C PHE A 60 9.46 30.32 -27.70
#